data_AF-C8XGB4-F1
#
_entry.id   AF-C8XGB4-F1
#
_cell.length_a   1.000
_cell.length_b   1.000
_cell.length_c   1.000
_cell.angle_alpha   90.00
_cell.angle_beta   90.00
_cell.angle_gamma   90.00
#
_symmetry.space_group_name_H-M   'P 1'
#
loop_
_entity.id
_entity.type
_entity.pdbx_description
1 polymer ?
#
loop_
_entity_poly.entity_id
_entity_poly.type
_entity_poly.pdbx_seq_one_letter_code
_entity_poly.pdbx_strand_id
1 'polypeptide(L)'
;MLTPREFGLSTRHYRVRGQQLAEAMPDRCPNGHPLGTDTVLIGNHPCVACTGTGHRTWRCRECDACWIWPACASRPQWPEWPGDEGVVSAP
;
A
#
# COMPACT_ATOMS: atom_id res chain seq x y z
N MET A 1 -22.85 1.60 7.61
CA MET A 1 -21.57 0.91 7.85
C MET A 1 -20.48 1.91 7.56
N LEU A 2 -19.49 2.03 8.43
CA LEU A 2 -18.37 2.94 8.19
C LEU A 2 -17.65 2.54 6.89
N THR A 3 -17.33 3.52 6.05
CA THR A 3 -16.63 3.37 4.79
C THR A 3 -15.47 4.35 4.71
N PRO A 4 -14.38 4.02 3.99
CA PRO A 4 -13.31 4.99 3.73
C PRO A 4 -13.78 6.30 3.11
N ARG A 5 -14.82 6.23 2.26
CA ARG A 5 -15.34 7.39 1.52
C ARG A 5 -15.92 8.48 2.43
N GLU A 6 -16.49 8.09 3.57
CA GLU A 6 -17.01 9.06 4.56
C GLU A 6 -15.91 9.94 5.16
N PHE A 7 -14.64 9.53 5.04
CA PHE A 7 -13.46 10.31 5.45
C PHE A 7 -12.69 10.93 4.27
N GLY A 8 -13.26 10.90 3.06
CA GLY A 8 -12.57 11.34 1.85
C GLY A 8 -11.44 10.39 1.40
N LEU A 9 -11.43 9.15 1.88
CA LEU A 9 -10.39 8.16 1.59
C LEU A 9 -10.84 7.15 0.53
N SER A 10 -9.89 6.68 -0.26
CA SER A 10 -10.15 5.68 -1.31
C SER A 10 -10.44 4.30 -0.70
N THR A 11 -11.43 3.60 -1.26
CA THR A 11 -11.72 2.21 -0.90
C THR A 11 -10.68 1.22 -1.43
N ARG A 12 -9.75 1.65 -2.29
CA ARG A 12 -8.65 0.82 -2.80
C ARG A 12 -7.45 0.79 -1.84
N HIS A 13 -7.19 1.90 -1.16
CA HIS A 13 -6.00 2.05 -0.30
C HIS A 13 -6.32 2.03 1.19
N TYR A 14 -7.60 1.99 1.54
CA TYR A 14 -8.07 1.95 2.91
C TYR A 14 -9.22 0.98 3.04
N ARG A 15 -9.29 0.31 4.19
CA ARG A 15 -10.33 -0.65 4.54
C ARG A 15 -10.79 -0.48 5.98
N VAL A 16 -12.04 -0.83 6.24
CA VAL A 16 -12.58 -0.89 7.60
C VAL A 16 -12.40 -2.30 8.15
N ARG A 17 -11.89 -2.40 9.37
CA ARG A 17 -11.76 -3.64 10.15
C ARG A 17 -12.42 -3.41 11.51
N GLY A 18 -13.63 -3.94 11.69
CA GLY A 18 -14.45 -3.63 12.86
C GLY A 18 -14.75 -2.14 12.95
N GLN A 19 -14.26 -1.49 14.00
CA GLN A 19 -14.41 -0.04 14.22
C GLN A 19 -13.19 0.77 13.76
N GLN A 20 -12.17 0.13 13.17
CA GLN A 20 -10.94 0.80 12.74
C GLN A 20 -10.90 1.01 11.23
N LEU A 21 -10.40 2.17 10.81
CA LEU A 21 -9.97 2.40 9.44
C LEU A 21 -8.46 2.18 9.35
N ALA A 22 -8.02 1.34 8.41
CA ALA A 22 -6.62 0.99 8.22
C ALA A 22 -6.22 1.21 6.76
N GLU A 23 -4.96 1.62 6.55
CA GLU A 23 -4.32 1.51 5.23
C GLU A 23 -4.37 0.04 4.78
N ALA A 24 -4.71 -0.19 3.52
CA ALA A 24 -4.60 -1.48 2.88
C ALA A 24 -3.12 -1.73 2.51
N MET A 25 -2.79 -2.99 2.19
CA MET A 25 -1.43 -3.37 1.76
C MET A 25 -1.48 -4.41 0.65
N PRO A 26 -0.48 -4.45 -0.24
CA PRO A 26 -0.33 -5.55 -1.20
C PRO A 26 -0.12 -6.88 -0.47
N ASP A 27 -0.68 -7.95 -1.01
CA ASP A 27 -0.44 -9.33 -0.58
C ASP A 27 0.78 -9.97 -1.29
N ARG A 28 1.24 -9.36 -2.38
CA ARG A 28 2.42 -9.79 -3.15
C ARG A 28 3.31 -8.62 -3.54
N CYS A 29 4.62 -8.86 -3.60
CA CYS A 29 5.57 -7.86 -4.10
C CYS A 29 5.48 -7.75 -5.64
N PRO A 30 6.15 -6.77 -6.27
CA PRO A 30 6.17 -6.64 -7.73
C PRO A 30 6.64 -7.90 -8.47
N ASN A 31 7.46 -8.73 -7.81
CA ASN A 31 7.97 -10.00 -8.36
C ASN A 31 7.12 -11.22 -7.97
N GLY A 32 5.97 -11.04 -7.28
CA GLY A 32 5.02 -12.11 -6.96
C GLY A 32 5.20 -12.83 -5.62
N HIS A 33 6.30 -12.59 -4.90
CA HIS A 33 6.52 -13.18 -3.57
C HIS A 33 5.47 -12.69 -2.56
N PRO A 34 5.00 -13.57 -1.65
CA PRO A 34 3.97 -13.20 -0.67
C PRO A 34 4.49 -12.17 0.35
N LEU A 35 3.68 -11.15 0.61
CA LEU A 35 3.93 -10.13 1.62
C LEU A 35 3.01 -10.35 2.82
N GLY A 36 3.61 -10.55 3.98
CA GLY A 36 2.92 -10.82 5.24
C GLY A 36 3.89 -10.73 6.41
N THR A 37 3.51 -11.34 7.53
CA THR A 37 4.35 -11.39 8.73
C THR A 37 5.76 -11.87 8.37
N ASP A 38 6.76 -11.12 8.82
CA ASP A 38 8.19 -11.37 8.60
C ASP A 38 8.71 -11.39 7.16
N THR A 39 7.86 -11.30 6.14
CA THR A 39 8.27 -11.27 4.72
C THR A 39 8.20 -9.87 4.09
N VAL A 40 7.60 -8.89 4.78
CA VAL A 40 7.52 -7.49 4.35
C VAL A 40 8.17 -6.53 5.34
N LEU A 41 8.89 -5.53 4.81
CA LEU A 41 9.26 -4.32 5.53
C LEU A 41 8.29 -3.21 5.13
N ILE A 42 7.50 -2.73 6.10
CA ILE A 42 6.58 -1.58 5.91
C ILE A 42 7.31 -0.31 6.34
N GLY A 43 7.43 0.65 5.42
CA GLY A 43 8.19 1.87 5.64
C GLY A 43 7.40 3.15 5.34
N ASN A 44 8.03 4.28 5.62
CA ASN A 44 7.62 5.59 5.15
C ASN A 44 8.82 6.22 4.42
N HIS A 45 8.65 6.55 3.14
CA HIS A 45 9.65 7.26 2.35
C HIS A 45 9.32 8.75 2.35
N PRO A 46 10.07 9.61 3.07
CA PRO A 46 9.80 11.04 3.11
C PRO A 46 10.06 11.68 1.75
N CYS A 47 9.10 12.46 1.24
CA CYS A 47 9.27 13.19 -0.01
C CYS A 47 8.65 14.59 0.07
N VAL A 48 9.49 15.61 -0.02
CA VAL A 48 9.02 17.01 -0.08
C VAL A 48 8.61 17.44 -1.49
N ALA A 49 9.03 16.70 -2.53
CA ALA A 49 8.88 17.12 -3.92
C ALA A 49 7.50 16.78 -4.54
N CYS A 50 6.87 15.67 -4.13
CA CYS A 50 5.66 15.16 -4.78
C CYS A 50 4.39 15.48 -3.99
N THR A 51 4.33 14.98 -2.74
CA THR A 51 3.12 15.08 -1.91
C THR A 51 3.30 16.08 -0.76
N GLY A 52 4.52 16.60 -0.56
CA GLY A 52 4.89 17.35 0.65
C GLY A 52 4.86 16.49 1.93
N THR A 53 4.71 15.16 1.80
CA THR A 53 4.53 14.19 2.89
C THR A 53 5.30 12.90 2.58
N GLY A 54 5.17 11.87 3.43
CA GLY A 54 5.79 10.58 3.18
C GLY A 54 4.94 9.66 2.31
N HIS A 55 5.59 8.78 1.55
CA HIS A 55 4.97 7.69 0.82
C HIS A 55 5.05 6.40 1.62
N ARG A 56 3.99 5.60 1.64
CA ARG A 56 4.03 4.25 2.20
C ARG A 56 4.85 3.34 1.28
N THR A 57 5.70 2.49 1.84
CA THR A 57 6.45 1.48 1.09
C THR A 57 6.24 0.09 1.66
N TRP A 58 6.21 -0.90 0.76
CA TRP A 58 6.17 -2.32 1.11
C TRP A 58 7.30 -3.04 0.36
N ARG A 59 8.35 -3.38 1.10
CA ARG A 59 9.57 -3.98 0.56
C ARG A 59 9.63 -5.46 0.91
N CYS A 60 9.76 -6.29 -0.12
CA CYS A 60 9.91 -7.73 0.03
C CYS A 60 11.25 -8.05 0.68
N ARG A 61 11.24 -8.83 1.76
CA ARG A 61 12.49 -9.28 2.39
C ARG A 61 13.25 -10.33 1.60
N GLU A 62 12.58 -11.03 0.68
CA GLU A 62 13.19 -12.07 -0.15
C GLU A 62 13.96 -11.51 -1.35
N CYS A 63 13.38 -10.55 -2.08
CA CYS A 63 13.95 -10.04 -3.34
C CYS A 63 14.16 -8.53 -3.39
N ASP A 64 13.91 -7.81 -2.28
CA ASP A 64 14.05 -6.36 -2.15
C ASP A 64 13.13 -5.50 -3.06
N ALA A 65 12.30 -6.13 -3.90
CA ALA A 65 11.31 -5.45 -4.71
C ALA A 65 10.34 -4.65 -3.82
N CYS A 66 10.02 -3.43 -4.24
CA CYS A 66 9.35 -2.44 -3.40
C CYS A 66 8.15 -1.84 -4.12
N TRP A 67 6.98 -1.96 -3.52
CA TRP A 67 5.82 -1.12 -3.84
C TRP A 67 5.95 0.23 -3.16
N ILE A 68 5.40 1.27 -3.77
CA ILE A 68 5.24 2.60 -3.16
C ILE A 68 3.81 3.10 -3.36
N TRP A 69 3.27 3.86 -2.40
CA TRP A 69 2.03 4.60 -2.60
C TRP A 69 1.97 5.88 -1.73
N PRO A 70 1.53 7.04 -2.28
CA PRO A 70 1.29 7.30 -3.70
C PRO A 70 2.57 7.17 -4.56
N ALA A 71 2.46 7.23 -5.89
CA ALA A 71 3.62 7.31 -6.78
C ALA A 71 4.56 8.46 -6.37
N CYS A 72 5.88 8.24 -6.48
CA CYS A 72 6.89 9.23 -6.13
C CYS A 72 7.77 9.56 -7.33
N ALA A 73 7.75 10.80 -7.79
CA ALA A 73 8.54 11.27 -8.93
C ALA A 73 10.06 11.16 -8.68
N SER A 74 10.51 11.25 -7.41
CA SER A 74 11.91 11.03 -7.03
C SER A 74 12.32 9.55 -6.94
N ARG A 75 11.37 8.61 -7.08
CA ARG A 75 11.61 7.16 -7.08
C ARG A 75 10.83 6.46 -8.21
N PRO A 76 11.08 6.81 -9.49
CA PRO A 76 10.31 6.28 -10.61
C PRO A 76 10.48 4.76 -10.83
N GLN A 77 11.53 4.17 -10.24
CA GLN A 77 11.79 2.73 -10.32
C GLN A 77 10.94 1.89 -9.36
N TRP A 78 10.29 2.51 -8.36
CA TRP A 78 9.36 1.80 -7.49
C TRP A 78 7.96 1.92 -8.07
N PRO A 79 7.36 0.80 -8.54
CA PRO A 79 6.03 0.87 -9.12
C PRO A 79 5.00 1.29 -8.05
N GLU A 80 4.01 2.08 -8.48
CA GLU A 80 2.90 2.46 -7.61
C GLU A 80 2.04 1.23 -7.32
N TRP A 81 1.71 1.00 -6.05
CA TRP A 81 0.74 -0.03 -5.71
C TRP A 81 -0.67 0.46 -6.07
N PRO A 82 -1.44 -0.28 -6.89
CA PRO A 82 -2.76 0.16 -7.37
C PRO A 82 -3.87 0.12 -6.30
N GLY A 83 -3.55 -0.37 -5.10
CA GLY A 83 -4.51 -0.67 -4.05
C GLY A 83 -5.17 -2.05 -4.23
N ASP A 84 -6.02 -2.39 -3.27
CA ASP A 84 -6.93 -3.53 -3.35
C ASP A 84 -7.98 -3.20 -4.43
N GLU A 85 -7.75 -3.62 -5.66
CA GLU A 85 -8.80 -3.69 -6.68
C GLU A 85 -9.76 -4.81 -6.29
N GLY A 86 -10.61 -4.54 -5.29
CA GLY A 86 -11.72 -5.38 -4.85
C GLY A 86 -11.58 -6.84 -5.23
N VAL A 87 -10.63 -7.56 -4.63
CA VAL A 87 -10.68 -9.02 -4.62
C VAL A 87 -11.94 -9.35 -3.84
N VAL A 88 -13.05 -9.52 -4.56
CA VAL A 88 -14.20 -10.27 -4.07
C VAL A 88 -13.59 -11.59 -3.63
N SER A 89 -13.48 -11.78 -2.32
CA SER A 89 -13.06 -13.06 -1.77
C SER A 89 -13.98 -14.10 -2.40
N ALA A 90 -13.43 -14.97 -3.24
CA ALA A 90 -14.17 -16.14 -3.70
C ALA A 90 -14.59 -16.94 -2.45
N PRO A 91 -15.81 -17.50 -2.44
CA PRO A 91 -16.37 -18.18 -1.28
C PRO A 91 -15.53 -19.36 -0.80
#